data_AF-A0A382RG91-F1
#
_entry.id   AF-A0A382RG91-F1
#
_cell.length_a   1.000
_cell.length_b   1.000
_cell.length_c   1.000
_cell.angle_alpha   90.00
_cell.angle_beta   90.00
_cell.angle_gamma   90.00
#
_symmetry.space_group_name_H-M   'P 1'
#
loop_
_entity.id
_entity.type
_entity.pdbx_description
1 polymer ?
#
loop_
_entity_poly.entity_id
_entity_poly.type
_entity_poly.pdbx_seq_one_letter_code
_entity_poly.pdbx_strand_id
1 'polypeptide(L)'
;MASKIFEIRIRFYFAIIGFGLALCVYIPCVFAFTAPSVKDIPSTIQVNGKQVSLQNLNNPVAKSDEAFREGAKIYIQNCALCHGDLLDGKGLYGESFIPRPANFLHPQSILNKPQSYA
;
A
#
# COMPACT_ATOMS: atom_id res chain seq x y z
N MET A 1 17.26 -28.50 -48.88
CA MET A 1 16.10 -27.62 -48.58
C MET A 1 15.60 -27.74 -47.14
N ALA A 2 15.51 -28.95 -46.56
CA ALA A 2 15.03 -29.19 -45.20
C ALA A 2 15.86 -28.54 -44.06
N SER A 3 17.20 -28.46 -44.18
CA SER A 3 18.03 -27.86 -43.12
C SER A 3 17.86 -26.36 -42.96
N LYS A 4 17.65 -25.62 -44.07
CA LYS A 4 17.39 -24.17 -44.04
C LYS A 4 16.05 -23.86 -43.38
N ILE A 5 15.02 -24.69 -43.62
CA ILE A 5 13.71 -24.54 -42.98
C ILE A 5 13.81 -24.83 -41.47
N PHE A 6 14.62 -25.82 -41.08
CA PHE A 6 14.85 -26.15 -39.67
C PHE A 6 15.55 -25.00 -38.92
N GLU A 7 16.59 -24.40 -39.49
CA GLU A 7 17.25 -23.24 -38.89
C GLU A 7 16.35 -22.00 -38.80
N ILE A 8 15.53 -21.74 -39.82
CA ILE A 8 14.56 -20.64 -39.79
C ILE A 8 13.56 -20.83 -38.65
N ARG A 9 13.06 -22.05 -38.45
CA ARG A 9 12.13 -22.35 -37.34
C ARG A 9 12.78 -22.16 -35.99
N ILE A 10 14.02 -22.61 -35.81
CA ILE A 10 14.78 -22.42 -34.56
C ILE A 10 14.97 -20.94 -34.24
N ARG A 11 15.40 -20.13 -35.22
CA ARG A 11 15.57 -18.68 -35.04
C ARG A 11 14.27 -17.98 -34.72
N PHE A 12 13.16 -18.44 -35.31
CA PHE A 12 11.83 -17.93 -35.02
C PHE A 12 11.38 -18.28 -33.59
N TYR A 13 11.63 -19.50 -33.13
CA TYR A 13 11.36 -19.90 -31.75
C TYR A 13 12.19 -19.09 -30.74
N PHE A 14 13.49 -18.88 -31.00
CA PHE A 14 14.32 -18.03 -30.15
C PHE A 14 13.86 -16.57 -30.14
N ALA A 15 13.40 -16.04 -31.28
CA ALA A 15 12.83 -14.70 -31.34
C ALA A 15 11.52 -14.58 -30.56
N ILE A 16 10.63 -15.56 -30.66
CA ILE A 16 9.37 -15.59 -29.90
C ILE A 16 9.63 -15.73 -28.40
N ILE A 17 10.53 -16.63 -28.00
CA ILE A 17 10.89 -16.84 -26.58
C ILE A 17 11.55 -15.58 -26.02
N GLY A 18 12.49 -14.98 -26.77
CA GLY A 18 13.15 -13.74 -26.38
C GLY A 18 12.16 -12.58 -26.25
N PHE A 19 11.23 -12.44 -27.19
CA PHE A 19 10.19 -11.41 -27.14
C PHE A 19 9.18 -11.65 -26.01
N GLY A 20 8.79 -12.90 -25.75
CA GLY A 20 7.91 -13.27 -24.65
C GLY A 20 8.54 -13.03 -23.27
N LEU A 21 9.82 -13.37 -23.10
CA LEU A 21 10.58 -13.06 -21.89
C LEU A 21 10.78 -11.55 -21.71
N ALA A 22 11.10 -10.82 -22.78
CA ALA A 22 11.19 -9.37 -22.74
C ALA A 22 9.84 -8.74 -22.36
N LEU A 23 8.72 -9.22 -22.91
CA LEU A 23 7.40 -8.76 -22.50
C LEU A 23 7.12 -9.07 -21.02
N CYS A 24 7.51 -10.22 -20.47
CA CYS A 24 7.34 -10.49 -19.03
C CYS A 24 8.21 -9.58 -18.14
N VAL A 25 9.37 -9.12 -18.61
CA VAL A 25 10.27 -8.25 -17.86
C VAL A 25 9.91 -6.76 -18.02
N TYR A 26 9.47 -6.36 -19.21
CA TYR A 26 9.18 -4.97 -19.58
C TYR A 26 7.71 -4.59 -19.55
N ILE A 27 6.78 -5.53 -19.40
CA ILE A 27 5.44 -5.25 -18.92
C ILE A 27 5.57 -5.25 -17.39
N PRO A 28 5.83 -4.09 -16.74
CA PRO A 28 5.68 -4.02 -15.30
C PRO A 28 4.28 -4.54 -14.99
N CYS A 29 4.22 -5.51 -14.09
CA CYS A 29 2.99 -6.10 -13.58
C CYS A 29 1.92 -5.01 -13.49
N VAL A 30 0.98 -5.01 -14.45
CA VAL A 30 -0.01 -3.95 -14.66
C VAL A 30 -1.15 -4.10 -13.66
N PHE A 31 -0.81 -4.39 -12.40
CA PHE A 31 -1.70 -4.11 -11.28
C PHE A 31 -1.75 -2.59 -11.17
N ALA A 32 -2.67 -2.00 -11.94
CA ALA A 32 -2.98 -0.59 -12.05
C ALA A 32 -3.56 0.01 -10.74
N PHE A 33 -3.06 -0.41 -9.60
CA PHE A 33 -3.27 0.22 -8.31
C PHE A 33 -2.04 1.07 -8.00
N THR A 34 -1.88 2.18 -8.73
CA THR A 34 -1.12 3.29 -8.14
C THR A 34 -1.89 3.69 -6.89
N ALA A 35 -1.25 3.61 -5.72
CA ALA A 35 -1.90 3.99 -4.47
C ALA A 35 -2.53 5.40 -4.63
N PRO A 36 -3.77 5.61 -4.17
CA PRO A 36 -4.43 6.91 -4.28
C PRO A 36 -3.53 7.99 -3.67
N SER A 37 -3.35 9.08 -4.40
CA SER A 37 -2.57 10.22 -3.97
C SER A 37 -3.39 11.13 -3.06
N VAL A 38 -2.73 12.09 -2.40
CA VAL A 38 -3.41 13.12 -1.59
C VAL A 38 -4.48 13.87 -2.40
N LYS A 39 -4.30 13.99 -3.73
CA LYS A 39 -5.27 14.66 -4.62
C LYS A 39 -6.56 13.86 -4.81
N ASP A 40 -6.52 12.55 -4.58
CA ASP A 40 -7.65 11.65 -4.77
C ASP A 40 -8.51 11.55 -3.50
N ILE A 41 -8.08 12.17 -2.39
CA ILE A 41 -8.83 12.20 -1.13
C ILE A 41 -9.92 13.27 -1.23
N PRO A 42 -11.21 12.93 -0.98
CA PRO A 42 -12.28 13.92 -1.01
C PRO A 42 -12.13 14.91 0.14
N SER A 43 -12.46 16.18 -0.09
CA SER A 43 -12.43 17.20 0.98
C SER A 43 -13.51 16.98 2.05
N THR A 44 -14.55 16.20 1.73
CA THR A 44 -15.76 16.06 2.53
C THR A 44 -16.33 14.65 2.41
N ILE A 45 -16.81 14.09 3.52
CA ILE A 45 -17.51 12.80 3.57
C ILE A 45 -18.92 12.94 4.18
N GLN A 46 -19.78 11.96 3.98
CA GLN A 46 -21.10 11.89 4.60
C GLN A 46 -21.11 10.87 5.74
N VAL A 47 -21.42 11.31 6.95
CA VAL A 47 -21.53 10.45 8.15
C VAL A 47 -22.91 10.65 8.76
N ASN A 48 -23.72 9.59 8.81
CA ASN A 48 -25.10 9.63 9.33
C ASN A 48 -25.96 10.75 8.71
N GLY A 49 -25.82 10.98 7.40
CA GLY A 49 -26.54 12.03 6.68
C GLY A 49 -26.02 13.46 6.89
N LYS A 50 -24.96 13.64 7.70
CA LYS A 50 -24.29 14.92 7.90
C LYS A 50 -23.02 15.00 7.06
N GLN A 51 -22.87 16.15 6.41
CA GLN A 51 -21.67 16.48 5.65
C GLN A 51 -20.53 16.88 6.60
N VAL A 52 -19.41 16.17 6.54
CA VAL A 52 -18.23 16.36 7.42
C VAL A 52 -17.03 16.70 6.55
N SER A 53 -16.49 17.90 6.72
CA SER A 53 -15.21 18.31 6.12
C SER A 53 -14.08 17.54 6.79
N LEU A 54 -13.14 17.03 5.98
CA LEU A 54 -11.95 16.34 6.47
C LEU A 54 -10.88 17.33 6.96
N GLN A 55 -10.89 18.56 6.46
CA GLN A 55 -9.96 19.61 6.86
C GLN A 55 -10.16 19.97 8.34
N ASN A 56 -9.03 20.09 9.05
CA ASN A 56 -8.95 20.48 10.46
C ASN A 56 -9.81 19.64 11.44
N LEU A 57 -10.11 18.38 11.12
CA LEU A 57 -10.71 17.44 12.06
C LEU A 57 -9.83 17.25 13.30
N ASN A 58 -10.49 17.26 14.46
CA ASN A 58 -9.89 16.90 15.74
C ASN A 58 -10.44 15.55 16.18
N ASN A 59 -9.59 14.77 16.87
CA ASN A 59 -10.05 13.53 17.48
C ASN A 59 -11.12 13.85 18.55
N PRO A 60 -12.36 13.33 18.43
CA PRO A 60 -13.41 13.56 19.41
C PRO A 60 -13.13 12.89 20.76
N VAL A 61 -12.22 11.91 20.79
CA VAL A 61 -11.76 11.27 22.02
C VAL A 61 -10.77 12.18 22.72
N ALA A 62 -11.09 12.57 23.95
CA ALA A 62 -10.22 13.37 24.79
C ALA A 62 -8.87 12.66 25.00
N LYS A 63 -7.78 13.43 24.98
CA LYS A 63 -6.45 12.92 25.31
C LYS A 63 -6.36 12.69 26.82
N SER A 64 -6.56 11.45 27.25
CA SER A 64 -6.40 11.03 28.64
C SER A 64 -5.65 9.70 28.73
N ASP A 65 -5.10 9.39 29.90
CA ASP A 65 -4.36 8.14 30.12
C ASP A 65 -5.26 6.91 29.90
N GLU A 66 -6.54 7.01 30.24
CA GLU A 66 -7.55 5.97 29.97
C GLU A 66 -7.67 5.72 28.47
N ALA A 67 -7.79 6.79 27.67
CA ALA A 67 -7.88 6.69 26.22
C ALA A 67 -6.61 6.07 25.62
N PHE A 68 -5.43 6.41 26.15
CA PHE A 68 -4.17 5.80 25.73
C PHE A 68 -4.10 4.31 26.08
N ARG A 69 -4.49 3.91 27.29
CA ARG A 69 -4.50 2.50 27.71
C ARG A 69 -5.44 1.66 26.84
N GLU A 70 -6.65 2.15 26.58
CA GLU A 70 -7.60 1.45 25.71
C GLU A 70 -7.12 1.40 24.26
N GLY A 71 -6.58 2.50 23.74
CA GLY A 71 -5.98 2.54 22.41
C GLY A 71 -4.82 1.57 22.24
N ALA A 72 -3.94 1.47 23.24
CA ALA A 72 -2.82 0.52 23.24
C ALA A 72 -3.31 -0.94 23.22
N LYS A 73 -4.34 -1.26 24.00
CA LYS A 73 -4.96 -2.59 23.98
C LYS A 73 -5.52 -2.94 22.60
N ILE A 74 -6.26 -2.01 21.98
CA ILE A 74 -6.81 -2.19 20.63
C ILE A 74 -5.67 -2.40 19.62
N TYR A 75 -4.59 -1.62 19.72
CA TYR A 75 -3.44 -1.72 18.81
C TYR A 75 -2.76 -3.09 18.89
N ILE A 76 -2.47 -3.57 20.10
CA ILE A 76 -1.84 -4.88 20.29
C ILE A 76 -2.74 -6.01 19.77
N GLN A 77 -4.05 -5.92 20.02
CA GLN A 77 -4.99 -6.96 19.61
C GLN A 77 -5.21 -7.05 18.09
N ASN A 78 -5.14 -5.92 17.38
CA ASN A 78 -5.63 -5.86 15.99
C ASN A 78 -4.58 -5.37 14.97
N CYS A 79 -3.53 -4.67 15.41
CA CYS A 79 -2.63 -3.94 14.50
C CYS A 79 -1.18 -4.45 14.54
N ALA A 80 -0.68 -4.80 15.73
CA ALA A 80 0.73 -5.10 15.96
C ALA A 80 1.27 -6.28 15.12
N LEU A 81 0.45 -7.29 14.83
CA LEU A 81 0.87 -8.44 14.04
C LEU A 81 1.27 -8.08 12.59
N CYS A 82 0.73 -6.98 12.04
CA CYS A 82 1.11 -6.50 10.71
C CYS A 82 2.03 -5.28 10.79
N HIS A 83 1.76 -4.35 11.71
CA HIS A 83 2.45 -3.06 11.78
C HIS A 83 3.63 -3.01 12.76
N GLY A 84 3.91 -4.09 13.50
CA GLY A 84 4.96 -4.16 14.52
C GLY A 84 4.51 -3.57 15.85
N ASP A 85 5.04 -4.08 16.96
CA ASP A 85 4.82 -3.52 18.30
C ASP A 85 5.50 -2.16 18.48
N LEU A 86 6.56 -1.89 17.72
CA LEU A 86 7.27 -0.60 17.65
C LEU A 86 6.72 0.36 16.59
N LEU A 87 5.59 0.06 15.97
CA LEU A 87 4.96 0.86 14.91
C LEU A 87 5.80 1.00 13.62
N ASP A 88 6.80 0.14 13.42
CA ASP A 88 7.82 0.27 12.37
C ASP A 88 7.47 -0.46 11.06
N GLY A 89 6.30 -1.09 10.99
CA GLY A 89 5.84 -1.88 9.85
C GLY A 89 6.43 -3.28 9.77
N LYS A 90 7.12 -3.76 10.82
CA LYS A 90 7.79 -5.08 10.85
C LYS A 90 7.06 -6.08 11.75
N GLY A 91 5.73 -6.10 11.70
CA GLY A 91 4.96 -7.13 12.38
C GLY A 91 5.25 -8.53 11.82
N LEU A 92 4.86 -9.56 12.56
CA LEU A 92 5.00 -10.97 12.17
C LEU A 92 4.55 -11.25 10.71
N TYR A 93 3.47 -10.60 10.28
CA TYR A 93 2.91 -10.73 8.93
C TYR A 93 3.27 -9.55 8.01
N GLY A 94 4.15 -8.65 8.43
CA GLY A 94 4.50 -7.43 7.70
C GLY A 94 5.06 -7.70 6.30
N GLU A 95 5.79 -8.79 6.12
CA GLU A 95 6.36 -9.17 4.83
C GLU A 95 5.39 -9.94 3.91
N SER A 96 4.21 -10.31 4.42
CA SER A 96 3.22 -11.09 3.68
C SER A 96 2.34 -10.25 2.75
N PHE A 97 2.43 -8.92 2.80
CA PHE A 97 1.60 -8.00 2.02
C PHE A 97 2.42 -7.20 1.01
N ILE A 98 1.84 -6.98 -0.17
CA ILE A 98 2.35 -6.09 -1.21
C ILE A 98 1.21 -5.12 -1.58
N PRO A 99 1.33 -3.80 -1.28
CA PRO A 99 2.45 -3.14 -0.60
C PRO A 99 2.58 -3.55 0.88
N ARG A 100 3.78 -3.36 1.45
CA ARG A 100 4.02 -3.61 2.88
C ARG A 100 3.13 -2.72 3.76
N PRO A 101 2.73 -3.18 4.96
CA PRO A 101 2.01 -2.34 5.91
C PRO A 101 2.79 -1.06 6.23
N ALA A 102 2.05 0.02 6.51
CA ALA A 102 2.64 1.33 6.76
C ALA A 102 3.60 1.32 7.96
N ASN A 103 4.77 1.92 7.78
CA ASN A 103 5.69 2.30 8.85
C ASN A 103 5.24 3.66 9.43
N PHE A 104 4.84 3.66 10.69
CA PHE A 104 4.33 4.86 11.36
C PHE A 104 5.43 5.82 11.83
N LEU A 105 6.67 5.33 11.93
CA LEU A 105 7.85 6.14 12.26
C LEU A 105 8.40 6.91 11.06
N HIS A 106 7.93 6.61 9.84
CA HIS A 106 8.37 7.32 8.65
C HIS A 106 8.00 8.82 8.72
N PRO A 107 8.89 9.76 8.32
CA PRO A 107 8.61 11.20 8.41
C PRO A 107 7.34 11.65 7.67
N GLN A 108 6.99 10.95 6.59
CA GLN A 108 5.78 11.22 5.82
C GLN A 108 4.57 10.36 6.23
N SER A 109 4.64 9.69 7.38
CA SER A 109 3.56 8.84 7.88
C SER A 109 2.39 9.66 8.45
N ILE A 110 1.26 8.97 8.65
CA ILE A 110 0.04 9.52 9.25
C ILE A 110 0.27 10.15 10.63
N LEU A 111 1.19 9.61 11.43
CA LEU A 111 1.48 10.15 12.76
C LEU A 111 2.21 11.50 12.73
N ASN A 112 2.93 11.79 11.64
CA ASN A 112 3.74 12.99 11.48
C ASN A 112 3.05 14.07 10.62
N LYS A 113 1.83 13.78 10.14
CA LYS A 113 1.01 14.73 9.40
C LYS A 113 -0.06 15.30 10.34
N PRO A 114 -0.50 16.56 10.14
CA PRO A 114 -1.57 17.13 10.95
C PRO A 114 -2.80 16.22 10.90
N GLN A 115 -3.47 16.07 12.05
CA GLN A 115 -4.47 15.03 12.34
C GLN A 115 -5.68 15.03 11.40
N SER A 116 -5.80 16.07 10.58
CA SER A 116 -6.84 16.26 9.59
C SER A 116 -6.42 16.10 8.13
N TYR A 117 -5.13 16.22 7.81
CA TYR A 117 -4.65 16.68 6.50
C TYR A 117 -5.30 18.02 6.08
N ALA A 118 -4.57 18.88 5.37
CA ALA A 118 -5.11 20.13 4.81
C ALA A 118 -5.83 19.84 3.48
#